data_AF-A0A7Z9XS96-F1
#
_entry.id   AF-A0A7Z9XS96-F1
#
_cell.length_a   1.000
_cell.length_b   1.000
_cell.length_c   1.000
_cell.angle_alpha   90.00
_cell.angle_beta   90.00
_cell.angle_gamma   90.00
#
_symmetry.space_group_name_H-M   'P 1'
#
loop_
_entity.id
_entity.type
_entity.pdbx_description
1 polymer ?
#
loop_
_entity_poly.entity_id
_entity_poly.type
_entity_poly.pdbx_seq_one_letter_code
_entity_poly.pdbx_strand_id
1 'polypeptide(L)'
;MDKEYRVACEPGEEDALLASALNLDERMRAIRQTGKIIGTERIAVMVALNMAHELLNLSNNSNEVDASLERKMRNLQDQVEVALHQFNQLEL
;
A
#
# COMPACT_ATOMS: atom_id res chain seq x y z
N MET A 1 20.17 -11.98 -8.22
CA MET A 1 21.01 -10.95 -8.85
C MET A 1 22.31 -11.04 -8.12
N ASP A 2 23.34 -11.51 -8.83
CA ASP A 2 24.46 -12.33 -8.33
C ASP A 2 25.51 -11.57 -7.50
N LYS A 3 25.02 -10.78 -6.54
CA LYS A 3 25.81 -10.00 -5.59
C LYS A 3 25.34 -10.33 -4.18
N GLU A 4 26.29 -10.62 -3.32
CA GLU A 4 26.06 -10.80 -1.90
C GLU A 4 26.12 -9.44 -1.20
N TYR A 5 25.13 -9.17 -0.33
CA TYR A 5 25.05 -7.95 0.45
C TYR A 5 24.93 -8.31 1.93
N ARG A 6 25.64 -7.56 2.78
CA ARG A 6 25.45 -7.61 4.22
C ARG A 6 24.53 -6.46 4.62
N VAL A 7 23.46 -6.79 5.32
CA VAL A 7 22.45 -5.83 5.78
C VAL A 7 22.26 -6.06 7.28
N ALA A 8 22.09 -4.98 8.03
CA ALA A 8 21.71 -5.08 9.44
C ALA A 8 20.30 -5.66 9.54
N CYS A 9 20.10 -6.61 10.45
CA CYS A 9 18.82 -7.23 10.72
C CYS A 9 18.57 -7.20 12.22
N GLU A 10 17.44 -6.68 12.64
CA GLU A 10 17.01 -6.75 14.04
C GLU A 10 16.55 -8.18 14.37
N PRO A 11 16.67 -8.62 15.63
CA PRO A 11 16.20 -9.95 16.04
C PRO A 11 14.69 -10.10 15.79
N GLY A 12 14.30 -11.14 15.06
CA GLY A 12 12.91 -11.43 14.72
C GLY A 12 12.45 -10.84 13.38
N GLU A 13 13.28 -10.06 12.68
CA GLU A 13 12.98 -9.52 11.35
C GLU A 13 13.59 -10.34 10.20
N GLU A 14 14.29 -11.44 10.49
CA GLU A 14 15.06 -12.20 9.51
C GLU A 14 14.21 -12.69 8.34
N ASP A 15 13.04 -13.26 8.63
CA ASP A 15 12.13 -13.79 7.62
C ASP A 15 11.54 -12.67 6.74
N ALA A 16 11.20 -11.52 7.36
CA ALA A 16 10.67 -10.37 6.65
C ALA A 16 11.72 -9.74 5.74
N LEU A 17 12.97 -9.64 6.21
CA LEU A 17 14.09 -9.15 5.42
C LEU A 17 14.41 -10.10 4.26
N LEU A 18 14.37 -11.42 4.50
CA LEU A 18 14.58 -12.43 3.46
C LEU A 18 13.48 -12.36 2.39
N ALA A 19 12.21 -12.26 2.79
CA ALA A 19 11.09 -12.10 1.88
C ALA A 19 11.22 -10.81 1.04
N SER A 20 11.66 -9.72 1.67
CA SER A 20 11.93 -8.44 0.98
C SER A 20 13.06 -8.57 -0.04
N ALA A 21 14.14 -9.27 0.31
CA ALA A 21 15.26 -9.52 -0.60
C ALA A 21 14.87 -10.39 -1.80
N LEU A 22 14.06 -11.43 -1.58
CA LEU A 22 13.51 -12.28 -2.64
C LEU A 22 12.62 -11.47 -3.59
N ASN A 23 11.73 -10.63 -3.04
CA ASN A 23 10.86 -9.78 -3.85
C ASN A 23 11.64 -8.77 -4.70
N LEU A 24 12.68 -8.15 -4.11
CA LEU A 24 13.60 -7.27 -4.82
C LEU A 24 14.30 -8.01 -5.97
N ASP A 25 14.83 -9.21 -5.72
CA ASP A 25 15.54 -9.98 -6.75
C ASP A 25 14.62 -10.35 -7.93
N GLU A 26 13.40 -10.81 -7.64
CA GLU A 26 12.41 -11.17 -8.65
C GLU A 26 12.09 -9.99 -9.57
N ARG A 27 11.80 -8.82 -8.99
CA ARG A 27 11.48 -7.59 -9.75
C ARG A 27 12.69 -7.11 -10.56
N MET A 28 13.90 -7.15 -9.99
CA MET A 28 15.12 -6.80 -10.73
C MET A 28 15.35 -7.74 -11.92
N ARG A 29 15.13 -9.05 -11.75
CA ARG A 29 15.22 -10.03 -12.85
C ARG A 29 14.17 -9.78 -13.92
N ALA A 30 12.92 -9.49 -13.54
CA ALA A 30 11.86 -9.17 -14.48
C ALA A 30 12.20 -7.95 -15.34
N ILE A 31 12.71 -6.87 -14.74
CA ILE A 31 13.14 -5.69 -15.49
C ILE A 31 14.32 -6.01 -16.42
N ARG A 32 15.31 -6.78 -15.94
CA ARG A 32 16.44 -7.21 -16.78
C ARG A 32 15.99 -8.01 -18.00
N GLN A 33 15.03 -8.91 -17.83
CA GLN A 33 14.49 -9.74 -18.92
C GLN A 33 13.83 -8.92 -20.02
N THR A 34 13.32 -7.72 -19.72
CA THR A 34 12.77 -6.83 -20.75
C THR A 34 13.82 -6.34 -21.75
N GLY A 35 15.11 -6.38 -21.39
CA GLY A 35 16.23 -5.91 -22.21
C GLY A 35 16.27 -4.38 -22.43
N LYS A 36 15.29 -3.61 -21.92
CA LYS A 36 15.18 -2.16 -22.15
C LYS A 36 16.21 -1.35 -21.36
N ILE A 37 16.71 -1.90 -20.26
CA ILE A 37 17.58 -1.19 -19.31
C ILE A 37 18.85 -2.00 -19.11
N ILE A 38 19.98 -1.34 -19.32
CA ILE A 38 21.30 -1.94 -19.20
C ILE A 38 21.94 -1.44 -17.90
N GLY A 39 22.45 -2.38 -17.11
CA GLY A 39 23.20 -2.12 -15.88
C GLY A 39 22.38 -2.39 -14.61
N THR A 40 22.94 -3.20 -13.72
CA THR A 40 22.29 -3.64 -12.47
C THR A 40 21.94 -2.47 -11.55
N GLU A 41 22.77 -1.43 -11.51
CA GLU A 41 22.52 -0.25 -10.67
C GLU A 41 21.31 0.56 -11.15
N ARG A 42 21.17 0.76 -12.47
CA ARG A 42 19.99 1.41 -13.04
C ARG A 42 18.72 0.60 -12.83
N ILE A 43 18.82 -0.72 -12.93
CA ILE A 43 17.72 -1.63 -12.62
C ILE A 43 17.32 -1.50 -11.14
N ALA A 44 18.28 -1.48 -10.22
CA ALA A 44 18.02 -1.32 -8.79
C ALA A 44 17.31 0.01 -8.49
N VAL A 45 17.78 1.13 -9.08
CA VAL A 45 17.13 2.45 -8.94
C VAL A 45 15.70 2.42 -9.46
N MET A 46 15.47 1.81 -10.62
CA MET A 46 14.11 1.71 -11.17
C MET A 46 13.18 0.86 -10.31
N VAL A 47 13.65 -0.29 -9.81
CA VAL A 47 12.84 -1.12 -8.90
C VAL A 47 12.51 -0.34 -7.63
N ALA A 48 13.48 0.37 -7.04
CA ALA A 48 13.27 1.19 -5.86
C ALA A 48 12.21 2.29 -6.10
N LEU A 49 12.29 3.00 -7.23
CA LEU A 49 11.30 4.02 -7.61
C LEU A 49 9.90 3.44 -7.79
N ASN A 50 9.79 2.28 -8.44
CA ASN A 50 8.49 1.62 -8.63
C ASN A 50 7.89 1.16 -7.30
N MET A 51 8.70 0.57 -6.41
CA MET A 51 8.25 0.17 -5.08
C MET A 51 7.81 1.37 -4.23
N ALA A 52 8.56 2.47 -4.27
CA ALA A 52 8.18 3.70 -3.58
C ALA A 52 6.85 4.26 -4.12
N HIS A 53 6.65 4.22 -5.43
CA HIS A 53 5.40 4.63 -6.04
C HIS A 53 4.22 3.73 -5.63
N GLU A 54 4.41 2.41 -5.61
CA GLU A 54 3.41 1.45 -5.13
C GLU A 54 3.01 1.74 -3.68
N LEU A 55 3.98 1.97 -2.79
CA LEU A 55 3.73 2.30 -1.39
C LEU A 55 2.93 3.60 -1.24
N LEU A 56 3.29 4.64 -1.98
CA LEU A 56 2.56 5.92 -1.97
C LEU A 56 1.13 5.77 -2.48
N ASN A 57 0.90 4.98 -3.53
CA ASN A 57 -0.44 4.71 -4.04
C ASN A 57 -1.29 3.93 -3.03
N LEU A 58 -0.71 2.95 -2.32
CA LEU A 58 -1.42 2.22 -1.26
C LEU A 58 -1.86 3.16 -0.14
N SER A 59 -0.99 4.09 0.29
CA SER A 59 -1.35 5.10 1.29
C SER A 59 -2.46 6.02 0.81
N ASN A 60 -2.40 6.50 -0.43
CA ASN A 60 -3.42 7.39 -0.99
C ASN A 60 -4.78 6.67 -1.11
N ASN A 61 -4.78 5.43 -1.59
CA ASN A 61 -5.98 4.62 -1.71
C ASN A 61 -6.61 4.34 -0.34
N SER A 62 -5.81 4.07 0.70
CA SER A 62 -6.30 3.92 2.07
C SER A 62 -7.03 5.18 2.55
N ASN A 63 -6.43 6.36 2.34
CA ASN A 63 -7.03 7.63 2.72
C ASN A 63 -8.36 7.89 1.98
N GLU A 64 -8.44 7.53 0.70
CA GLU A 64 -9.69 7.66 -0.07
C GLU A 64 -10.79 6.73 0.44
N VAL A 65 -10.44 5.49 0.80
CA VAL A 65 -11.37 4.52 1.40
C VAL A 65 -11.87 5.05 2.74
N ASP A 66 -10.99 5.53 3.61
CA ASP A 66 -11.36 6.09 4.92
C ASP A 66 -12.30 7.29 4.76
N ALA A 67 -11.97 8.22 3.87
CA ALA A 67 -12.83 9.37 3.59
C ALA A 67 -14.21 8.95 3.05
N SER A 68 -14.27 7.87 2.26
CA SER A 68 -15.53 7.30 1.74
C SER A 68 -16.35 6.65 2.86
N LEU A 69 -15.71 5.90 3.75
CA LEU A 69 -16.34 5.28 4.92
C LEU A 69 -16.90 6.35 5.86
N GLU A 70 -16.15 7.41 6.15
CA GLU A 70 -16.65 8.51 6.98
C GLU A 70 -17.88 9.19 6.38
N ARG A 71 -17.88 9.44 5.06
CA ARG A 71 -19.05 10.01 4.37
C ARG A 71 -20.26 9.10 4.51
N LYS A 72 -20.08 7.79 4.36
CA LYS A 72 -21.16 6.80 4.55
C LYS A 72 -21.66 6.79 6.00
N MET A 73 -20.77 6.85 6.99
CA MET A 73 -21.15 6.91 8.39
C MET A 73 -21.96 8.16 8.72
N ARG A 74 -21.54 9.33 8.23
CA ARG A 74 -22.30 10.58 8.37
C ARG A 74 -23.71 10.48 7.75
N ASN A 75 -23.80 9.98 6.51
CA ASN A 75 -25.10 9.79 5.86
C ASN A 75 -26.03 8.84 6.63
N LEU A 76 -25.49 7.78 7.23
CA LEU A 76 -26.27 6.85 8.06
C LEU A 76 -26.71 7.50 9.37
N GLN A 77 -25.85 8.30 10.01
CA GLN A 77 -26.21 9.07 11.20
C GLN A 77 -27.36 10.04 10.90
N ASP A 78 -27.27 10.80 9.81
CA ASP A 78 -28.32 11.73 9.38
C ASP A 78 -29.65 10.99 9.11
N GLN A 79 -29.61 9.82 8.47
CA GLN A 79 -30.82 9.02 8.21
C GLN A 79 -31.46 8.51 9.51
N VAL A 80 -30.66 8.08 10.49
CA VAL A 80 -31.16 7.65 11.79
C VAL A 80 -31.78 8.84 12.53
N GLU A 81 -31.14 10.01 12.52
CA GLU A 81 -31.67 11.22 13.15
C GLU A 81 -33.02 11.63 12.53
N VAL A 82 -33.12 11.62 11.20
CA VAL A 82 -34.38 11.92 10.49
C VAL A 82 -35.48 10.92 10.86
N ALA A 83 -35.17 9.62 10.90
CA ALA A 83 -36.16 8.60 11.25
C ALA A 83 -36.65 8.74 12.70
N LEU A 84 -35.74 9.02 13.65
CA LEU A 84 -36.10 9.27 15.05
C LEU A 84 -36.97 10.52 15.21
N HIS A 85 -36.64 11.60 14.48
CA HIS A 85 -37.42 12.82 14.52
C HIS A 85 -38.84 12.61 13.95
N GLN A 86 -38.97 11.87 12.85
CA GLN A 86 -40.28 11.51 12.27
C GLN A 86 -41.11 10.68 13.24
N PHE A 87 -40.51 9.72 13.94
CA PHE A 87 -41.21 8.91 14.93
C PHE A 87 -41.76 9.76 16.10
N ASN A 88 -40.91 10.63 16.66
CA ASN A 88 -41.34 11.53 17.76
C ASN A 88 -42.42 12.54 17.33
N GLN A 89 -42.49 12.93 16.06
CA GLN A 89 -43.56 13.80 15.54
C GLN A 89 -44.90 13.09 15.35
N LEU A 90 -44.91 11.76 15.23
CA LEU A 90 -46.13 10.96 15.06
C LEU A 90 -46.78 10.58 16.40
N GLU A 91 -46.05 10.68 17.52
CA GLU A 91 -46.53 10.38 18.87
C GLU A 91 -47.13 11.61 19.62
N LEU A 92 -47.14 12.79 19.00
CA LEU A 92 -47.87 14.00 19.46
C LEU A 92 -49.14 14.25 18.65
#